data_AF-A0A9P9DDR0-F1
#
_entry.id   AF-A0A9P9DDR0-F1
#
_cell.length_a   1.000
_cell.length_b   1.000
_cell.length_c   1.000
_cell.angle_alpha   90.00
_cell.angle_beta   90.00
_cell.angle_gamma   90.00
#
_symmetry.space_group_name_H-M   'P 1'
#
loop_
_entity.id
_entity.type
_entity.pdbx_description
1 polymer ?
#
loop_
_entity_poly.entity_id
_entity_poly.type
_entity_poly.pdbx_seq_one_letter_code
_entity_poly.pdbx_strand_id
1 'polypeptide(L)'
;MADLAPSDFSYNGNFSGPEAAYDALERAQRLVGYVVAKTRSKRCPTGIVVRIDVRCHASGTYRAWSGNRGKYKTSSAKTNCPFHIVIHFMKDSSIYGFKIISNDHNHEPSADAISSTYLRTQTQREFGHAALETIVEERSKAGGTTAREIARQICIDFPSVSINRHDVLAIQKRLREGRYGALTSTQAFIS
;
A
#
# COMPACT_ATOMS: atom_id res chain seq x y z
N MET A 1 -1.58 12.12 27.57
CA MET A 1 -0.93 10.79 27.72
C MET A 1 0.23 10.79 26.73
N ALA A 2 1.44 10.54 27.22
CA ALA A 2 2.69 10.86 26.54
C ALA A 2 2.89 10.06 25.24
N ASP A 3 3.38 10.77 24.23
CA ASP A 3 3.80 10.30 22.91
C ASP A 3 4.79 9.13 23.02
N LEU A 4 4.41 7.99 22.45
CA LEU A 4 5.33 6.93 22.08
C LEU A 4 5.38 6.84 20.56
N ALA A 5 5.95 7.88 19.94
CA ALA A 5 6.51 7.72 18.60
C ALA A 5 7.82 6.92 18.76
N PRO A 6 8.03 5.79 18.07
CA PRO A 6 9.37 5.23 17.93
C PRO A 6 10.22 6.28 17.21
N SER A 7 11.05 6.95 17.99
CA SER A 7 11.88 8.12 17.67
C SER A 7 13.09 7.81 16.78
N ASP A 8 13.26 6.56 16.34
CA ASP A 8 14.59 6.10 15.90
C ASP A 8 14.68 5.87 14.39
N PHE A 9 13.72 6.35 13.60
CA PHE A 9 13.96 6.42 12.15
C PHE A 9 14.96 7.52 11.84
N SER A 10 16.22 7.12 11.68
CA SER A 10 17.28 8.01 11.23
C SER A 10 17.04 8.41 9.78
N TYR A 11 16.65 9.67 9.58
CA TYR A 11 16.57 10.29 8.26
C TYR A 11 17.95 10.50 7.61
N ASN A 12 19.04 10.10 8.27
CA ASN A 12 20.41 10.16 7.75
C ASN A 12 20.83 8.88 6.99
N GLY A 13 19.87 8.00 6.65
CA GLY A 13 20.14 6.78 5.90
C GLY A 13 20.64 7.05 4.48
N ASN A 14 21.68 6.32 4.07
CA ASN A 14 22.20 6.31 2.71
C ASN A 14 21.76 5.02 2.01
N PHE A 15 21.16 5.15 0.82
CA PHE A 15 20.60 4.02 0.08
C PHE A 15 21.22 3.91 -1.30
N SER A 16 21.46 2.68 -1.76
CA SER A 16 22.01 2.40 -3.09
C SER A 16 21.02 2.66 -4.23
N GLY A 17 19.72 2.78 -3.93
CA GLY A 17 18.67 2.97 -4.92
C GLY A 17 17.45 3.74 -4.40
N PRO A 18 16.66 4.32 -5.31
CA PRO A 18 15.49 5.12 -4.95
C PRO A 18 14.38 4.29 -4.31
N GLU A 19 14.24 3.03 -4.74
CA GLU A 19 13.24 2.09 -4.21
C GLU A 19 13.62 1.65 -2.80
N ALA A 20 14.90 1.33 -2.55
CA ALA A 20 15.38 0.99 -1.22
C ALA A 20 15.15 2.13 -0.20
N ALA A 21 15.38 3.38 -0.61
CA ALA A 21 15.08 4.56 0.20
C ALA A 21 13.58 4.71 0.46
N TYR A 22 12.75 4.51 -0.57
CA TYR A 22 11.30 4.58 -0.42
C TYR A 22 10.77 3.51 0.53
N ASP A 23 11.19 2.25 0.35
CA ASP A 23 10.73 1.13 1.17
C ASP A 23 11.15 1.32 2.64
N ALA A 24 12.33 1.88 2.90
CA ALA A 24 12.76 2.21 4.25
C ALA A 24 11.87 3.27 4.90
N LEU A 25 11.56 4.35 4.18
CA LEU A 25 10.67 5.41 4.65
C LEU A 25 9.23 4.90 4.85
N GLU A 26 8.70 4.12 3.91
CA GLU A 26 7.36 3.53 3.97
C GLU A 26 7.24 2.59 5.18
N ARG A 27 8.24 1.73 5.42
CA ARG A 27 8.26 0.86 6.61
C ARG A 27 8.28 1.66 7.90
N ALA A 28 9.10 2.71 7.98
CA ALA A 28 9.19 3.54 9.18
C ALA A 28 7.87 4.25 9.51
N GLN A 29 7.24 4.87 8.50
CA GLN A 29 5.95 5.54 8.68
C GLN A 29 4.83 4.53 9.01
N ARG A 30 4.89 3.33 8.44
CA ARG A 30 3.93 2.26 8.78
C ARG A 30 4.02 1.83 10.24
N LEU A 31 5.22 1.70 10.80
CA LEU A 31 5.39 1.29 12.20
C LEU A 31 4.74 2.28 13.18
N VAL A 32 4.57 3.54 12.76
CA VAL A 32 3.86 4.57 13.51
C VAL A 32 2.41 4.76 13.05
N GLY A 33 1.88 3.84 12.23
CA GLY A 33 0.49 3.83 11.77
C GLY A 33 0.17 4.83 10.66
N TYR A 34 1.18 5.42 10.02
CA TYR A 34 1.01 6.32 8.88
C TYR A 34 1.25 5.63 7.54
N VAL A 35 0.52 6.09 6.53
CA VAL A 35 0.68 5.63 5.15
C VAL A 35 1.27 6.75 4.33
N VAL A 36 2.30 6.44 3.55
CA VAL A 36 2.92 7.37 2.61
C VAL A 36 2.80 6.86 1.18
N ALA A 37 2.88 7.78 0.21
CA ALA A 37 2.83 7.47 -1.20
C ALA A 37 3.77 8.38 -2.00
N LYS A 38 4.31 7.85 -3.10
CA LYS A 38 5.04 8.63 -4.11
C LYS A 38 4.06 9.54 -4.84
N THR A 39 4.28 10.85 -4.80
CA THR A 39 3.41 11.85 -5.45
C THR A 39 4.01 12.42 -6.72
N ARG A 40 5.35 12.50 -6.79
CA ARG A 40 6.08 12.97 -7.96
C ARG A 40 7.43 12.28 -8.02
N SER A 41 7.90 12.01 -9.22
CA SER A 41 9.29 11.61 -9.47
C SER A 41 9.89 12.48 -10.57
N LYS A 42 11.21 12.70 -10.51
CA LYS A 42 11.98 13.37 -11.56
C LYS A 42 13.15 12.49 -11.93
N ARG A 43 13.37 12.32 -13.24
CA ARG A 43 14.54 11.66 -13.80
C ARG A 43 15.41 12.68 -14.53
N CYS A 44 16.71 12.44 -14.59
CA CYS A 44 17.59 13.17 -15.50
C CYS A 44 17.59 12.51 -16.89
N PRO A 45 18.17 13.16 -17.92
CA PRO A 45 18.19 12.61 -19.28
C PRO A 45 18.84 11.22 -19.39
N THR A 46 19.78 10.89 -18.51
CA THR A 46 20.41 9.56 -18.44
C THR A 46 19.51 8.48 -17.80
N GLY A 47 18.27 8.81 -17.42
CA GLY A 47 17.29 7.88 -16.88
C GLY A 47 17.33 7.70 -15.35
N ILE A 48 18.38 8.19 -14.68
CA ILE A 48 18.53 8.10 -13.21
C ILE A 48 17.43 8.92 -12.52
N VAL A 49 16.80 8.34 -11.51
CA VAL A 49 15.82 9.05 -10.68
C VAL A 49 16.56 10.03 -9.77
N VAL A 50 16.38 11.33 -9.97
CA VAL A 50 17.08 12.34 -9.16
C VAL A 50 16.27 12.82 -7.97
N ARG A 51 14.94 12.62 -8.00
CA ARG A 51 14.02 13.08 -6.96
C ARG A 51 12.76 12.22 -6.92
N ILE A 52 12.29 11.90 -5.71
CA ILE A 52 10.94 11.40 -5.45
C ILE A 52 10.34 12.22 -4.30
N ASP A 53 9.18 12.83 -4.54
CA ASP A 53 8.38 13.47 -3.49
C ASP A 53 7.44 12.42 -2.87
N VAL A 54 7.63 12.17 -1.58
CA VAL A 54 6.85 11.23 -0.78
C VAL A 54 6.00 12.02 0.21
N ARG A 55 4.70 11.75 0.24
CA ARG A 55 3.75 12.45 1.12
C ARG A 55 2.81 11.47 1.82
N CYS A 56 2.19 11.90 2.91
CA CYS A 56 1.17 11.10 3.57
C CYS A 56 0.00 10.81 2.61
N HIS A 57 -0.62 9.64 2.72
CA HIS A 57 -1.81 9.28 1.95
C HIS A 57 -2.98 10.22 2.21
N ALA A 58 -3.07 10.83 3.39
CA ALA A 58 -4.07 11.86 3.70
C ALA A 58 -3.70 13.26 3.15
N SER A 59 -2.53 13.42 2.51
CA SER A 59 -2.10 14.71 1.95
C SER A 59 -2.91 15.15 0.73
N GLY A 60 -2.96 16.47 0.54
CA GLY A 60 -3.70 17.12 -0.53
C GLY A 60 -5.19 17.24 -0.24
N THR A 61 -5.92 17.74 -1.22
CA THR A 61 -7.37 17.94 -1.16
C THR A 61 -8.06 17.10 -2.22
N TYR A 62 -9.31 16.71 -1.94
CA TYR A 62 -10.13 16.04 -2.93
C TYR A 62 -10.31 16.93 -4.16
N ARG A 63 -9.84 16.48 -5.32
CA ARG A 63 -10.09 17.15 -6.59
C ARG A 63 -11.49 16.81 -7.07
N ALA A 64 -12.38 17.79 -7.05
CA ALA A 64 -13.71 17.62 -7.61
C ALA A 64 -13.59 17.37 -9.12
N TRP A 65 -14.11 16.23 -9.58
CA TRP A 65 -14.24 15.93 -10.99
C TRP A 65 -15.54 16.54 -11.53
N SER A 66 -15.52 17.08 -12.75
CA SER A 66 -16.70 17.73 -13.37
C SER A 66 -17.90 16.78 -13.49
N GLY A 67 -17.64 15.49 -13.73
CA GLY A 67 -18.66 14.43 -13.76
C GLY A 67 -19.28 14.06 -12.40
N ASN A 68 -18.79 14.66 -11.31
CA ASN A 68 -19.30 14.50 -9.95
C ASN A 68 -19.99 15.78 -9.42
N ARG A 69 -20.24 16.78 -10.27
CA ARG A 69 -21.01 17.97 -9.88
C ARG A 69 -22.42 17.55 -9.47
N GLY A 70 -22.80 17.81 -8.22
CA GLY A 70 -24.10 17.42 -7.65
C GLY A 70 -24.20 15.99 -7.11
N LYS A 71 -23.14 15.17 -7.21
CA LYS A 71 -23.12 13.84 -6.58
C LYS A 71 -22.66 13.93 -5.12
N TYR A 72 -23.28 13.12 -4.26
CA TYR A 72 -22.92 13.03 -2.84
C TYR A 72 -21.43 12.67 -2.69
N LYS A 73 -20.68 13.49 -1.94
CA LYS A 73 -19.26 13.24 -1.66
C LYS A 73 -19.17 12.14 -0.61
N THR A 74 -18.90 10.91 -1.03
CA THR A 74 -18.58 9.81 -0.12
C THR A 74 -17.16 10.04 0.41
N SER A 75 -17.07 10.68 1.58
CA SER A 75 -15.88 10.84 2.45
C SER A 75 -14.52 10.65 1.79
N SER A 76 -13.85 11.76 1.46
CA SER A 76 -12.43 11.71 1.10
C SER A 76 -11.59 11.52 2.37
N ALA A 77 -10.68 10.55 2.37
CA ALA A 77 -9.68 10.37 3.44
C ALA A 77 -8.58 11.44 3.44
N LYS A 78 -8.74 12.52 2.66
CA LYS A 78 -7.76 13.59 2.49
C LYS A 78 -8.00 14.70 3.52
N THR A 79 -7.02 14.92 4.40
CA THR A 79 -7.04 15.95 5.45
C THR A 79 -6.07 17.10 5.18
N ASN A 80 -5.50 17.13 3.97
CA ASN A 80 -4.42 18.05 3.62
C ASN A 80 -3.20 17.93 4.56
N CYS A 81 -2.87 16.69 4.95
CA CYS A 81 -1.73 16.39 5.82
C CYS A 81 -0.42 17.00 5.29
N PRO A 82 0.37 17.71 6.13
CA PRO A 82 1.57 18.41 5.69
C PRO A 82 2.81 17.52 5.50
N PHE A 83 2.80 16.30 6.04
CA PHE A 83 3.92 15.36 5.94
C PHE A 83 4.46 15.25 4.51
N HIS A 84 5.74 15.58 4.34
CA HIS A 84 6.41 15.61 3.05
C HIS A 84 7.91 15.37 3.24
N ILE A 85 8.40 14.28 2.66
CA ILE A 85 9.81 13.93 2.55
C ILE A 85 10.20 13.86 1.07
N VAL A 86 11.41 14.29 0.77
CA VAL A 86 11.98 14.18 -0.58
C VAL A 86 13.13 13.21 -0.55
N ILE A 87 13.02 12.12 -1.32
CA ILE A 87 14.15 11.25 -1.64
C ILE A 87 14.92 11.92 -2.76
N HIS A 88 16.21 12.15 -2.58
CA HIS A 88 17.05 12.82 -3.58
C HIS A 88 18.34 12.05 -3.80
N PHE A 89 18.83 12.12 -5.04
CA PHE A 89 20.10 11.52 -5.43
C PHE A 89 21.26 12.50 -5.15
N MET A 90 22.24 12.06 -4.37
CA MET A 90 23.48 12.78 -4.11
C MET A 90 24.53 12.34 -5.14
N LYS A 91 24.92 13.26 -6.03
CA LYS A 91 25.80 12.92 -7.15
C LYS A 91 27.20 12.51 -6.71
N ASP A 92 27.75 13.21 -5.74
CA ASP A 92 29.14 13.06 -5.31
C ASP A 92 29.44 11.66 -4.75
N SER A 93 28.45 11.08 -4.08
CA SER A 93 28.53 9.77 -3.44
C SER A 93 27.68 8.69 -4.15
N SER A 94 26.97 9.06 -5.22
CA SER A 94 26.08 8.16 -5.97
C SER A 94 25.08 7.37 -5.11
N ILE A 95 24.57 8.00 -4.06
CA ILE A 95 23.61 7.42 -3.11
C ILE A 95 22.33 8.26 -3.04
N TYR A 96 21.29 7.67 -2.50
CA TYR A 96 20.02 8.34 -2.19
C TYR A 96 19.94 8.64 -0.70
N GLY A 97 19.37 9.80 -0.37
CA GLY A 97 19.06 10.16 1.01
C GLY A 97 17.77 10.97 1.11
N PHE A 98 17.42 11.34 2.33
CA PHE A 98 16.18 12.07 2.62
C PHE A 98 16.45 13.55 2.82
N LYS A 99 15.54 14.37 2.30
CA LYS A 99 15.37 15.77 2.66
C LYS A 99 14.00 15.93 3.29
N ILE A 100 13.97 16.33 4.55
CA ILE A 100 12.74 16.55 5.31
C ILE A 100 12.18 17.93 4.91
N ILE A 101 10.94 17.96 4.41
CA ILE A 101 10.21 19.22 4.18
C ILE A 101 9.26 19.50 5.34
N SER A 102 8.52 18.47 5.77
CA SER A 102 7.76 18.46 7.02
C SER A 102 7.62 17.02 7.50
N ASN A 103 7.81 16.80 8.80
CA ASN A 103 7.65 15.49 9.45
C ASN A 103 6.32 15.39 10.22
N ASP A 104 5.46 16.42 10.16
CA ASP A 104 4.27 16.51 10.99
C ASP A 104 3.07 15.87 10.29
N HIS A 105 2.21 15.24 11.08
CA HIS A 105 0.90 14.79 10.64
C HIS A 105 -0.18 15.59 11.37
N ASN A 106 -1.25 15.92 10.66
CA ASN A 106 -2.39 16.65 11.23
C ASN A 106 -3.61 15.74 11.50
N HIS A 107 -3.37 14.44 11.54
CA HIS A 107 -4.39 13.43 11.77
C HIS A 107 -3.79 12.27 12.57
N GLU A 108 -4.67 11.54 13.23
CA GLU A 108 -4.31 10.36 13.98
C GLU A 108 -3.75 9.25 13.06
N PRO A 109 -2.83 8.42 13.58
CA PRO A 109 -2.40 7.23 12.89
C PRO A 109 -3.56 6.23 12.72
N SER A 110 -3.46 5.36 11.72
CA SER A 110 -4.43 4.26 11.55
C SER A 110 -4.34 3.29 12.73
N ALA A 111 -5.46 3.06 13.40
CA ALA A 111 -5.53 2.22 14.60
C ALA A 111 -5.16 0.74 14.32
N ASP A 112 -5.47 0.24 13.12
CA ASP A 112 -5.10 -1.11 12.69
C ASP A 112 -4.87 -1.18 11.18
N ALA A 113 -4.06 -2.15 10.75
CA ALA A 113 -3.85 -2.40 9.34
C ALA A 113 -5.11 -2.96 8.66
N ILE A 114 -6.02 -3.61 9.40
CA ILE A 114 -7.26 -4.22 8.88
C ILE A 114 -8.25 -3.15 8.38
N SER A 115 -8.42 -2.03 9.09
CA SER A 115 -9.32 -0.96 8.66
C SER A 115 -8.78 -0.17 7.46
N SER A 116 -7.45 -0.09 7.31
CA SER A 116 -6.80 0.64 6.23
C SER A 116 -6.56 -0.25 5.02
N THR A 117 -7.31 0.00 3.93
CA THR A 117 -7.13 -0.74 2.66
C THR A 117 -5.69 -0.68 2.13
N TYR A 118 -5.00 0.44 2.31
CA TYR A 118 -3.60 0.55 1.87
C TYR A 118 -2.68 -0.35 2.71
N LEU A 119 -2.81 -0.29 4.05
CA LEU A 119 -2.00 -1.12 4.93
C LEU A 119 -2.27 -2.62 4.71
N ARG A 120 -3.53 -3.03 4.55
CA ARG A 120 -3.87 -4.41 4.16
C ARG A 120 -3.16 -4.81 2.87
N THR A 121 -3.35 -4.03 1.80
CA THR A 121 -2.75 -4.33 0.48
C THR A 121 -1.22 -4.46 0.57
N GLN A 122 -0.58 -3.59 1.35
CA GLN A 122 0.87 -3.65 1.56
C GLN A 122 1.28 -4.92 2.31
N THR A 123 0.62 -5.27 3.42
CA THR A 123 0.93 -6.49 4.17
C THR A 123 0.73 -7.75 3.31
N GLN A 124 -0.27 -7.76 2.43
CA GLN A 124 -0.53 -8.85 1.50
C GLN A 124 0.59 -8.94 0.44
N ARG A 125 1.10 -7.81 -0.04
CA ARG A 125 2.25 -7.77 -0.97
C ARG A 125 3.52 -8.27 -0.32
N GLU A 126 3.81 -7.84 0.90
CA GLU A 126 4.97 -8.27 1.68
C GLU A 126 4.91 -9.77 2.00
N PHE A 127 3.72 -10.29 2.34
CA PHE A 127 3.49 -11.72 2.55
C PHE A 127 3.63 -12.53 1.25
N GLY A 128 3.31 -11.92 0.11
CA GLY A 128 3.33 -12.52 -1.21
C GLY A 128 1.92 -12.88 -1.69
N HIS A 129 1.46 -12.18 -2.74
CA HIS A 129 0.10 -12.37 -3.26
C HIS A 129 -0.18 -13.82 -3.67
N ALA A 130 0.76 -14.49 -4.34
CA ALA A 130 0.57 -15.87 -4.80
C ALA A 130 0.36 -16.84 -3.61
N ALA A 131 1.18 -16.72 -2.57
CA ALA A 131 1.05 -17.53 -1.36
C ALA A 131 -0.30 -17.29 -0.67
N LEU A 132 -0.72 -16.03 -0.56
CA LEU A 132 -2.02 -15.67 0.00
C LEU A 132 -3.18 -16.24 -0.82
N GLU A 133 -3.10 -16.19 -2.15
CA GLU A 133 -4.12 -16.74 -3.04
C GLU A 133 -4.23 -18.26 -2.91
N THR A 134 -3.10 -18.98 -2.80
CA THR A 134 -3.08 -20.43 -2.52
C THR A 134 -3.79 -20.77 -1.21
N ILE A 135 -3.46 -20.06 -0.12
CA ILE A 135 -4.09 -20.28 1.20
C ILE A 135 -5.59 -20.03 1.15
N VAL A 136 -6.02 -18.94 0.50
CA VAL A 136 -7.45 -18.63 0.33
C VAL A 136 -8.13 -19.71 -0.51
N GLU A 137 -7.49 -20.22 -1.56
CA GLU A 137 -8.03 -21.28 -2.40
C GLU A 137 -8.23 -22.59 -1.62
N GLU A 138 -7.21 -23.04 -0.89
CA GLU A 138 -7.24 -24.27 -0.09
C GLU A 138 -8.36 -24.23 0.96
N ARG A 139 -8.44 -23.14 1.73
CA ARG A 139 -9.49 -22.97 2.75
C ARG A 139 -10.88 -22.85 2.13
N SER A 140 -10.98 -22.28 0.93
CA SER A 140 -12.26 -22.21 0.21
C SER A 140 -12.72 -23.59 -0.28
N LYS A 141 -11.81 -24.52 -0.59
CA LYS A 141 -12.12 -25.89 -1.03
C LYS A 141 -12.57 -26.81 0.11
N ALA A 142 -12.08 -26.57 1.33
CA ALA A 142 -12.42 -27.38 2.51
C ALA A 142 -13.94 -27.37 2.84
N GLY A 143 -14.68 -26.37 2.34
CA GLY A 143 -16.12 -26.24 2.55
C GLY A 143 -16.47 -25.81 3.99
N GLY A 144 -17.71 -25.34 4.20
CA GLY A 144 -18.22 -25.02 5.54
C GLY A 144 -17.68 -23.74 6.21
N THR A 145 -16.59 -23.13 5.73
CA THR A 145 -16.05 -21.88 6.27
C THR A 145 -16.50 -20.65 5.47
N THR A 146 -17.04 -19.65 6.16
CA THR A 146 -17.39 -18.36 5.53
C THR A 146 -16.15 -17.54 5.19
N ALA A 147 -16.24 -16.60 4.24
CA ALA A 147 -15.13 -15.70 3.92
C ALA A 147 -14.63 -14.86 5.12
N ARG A 148 -15.51 -14.58 6.10
CA ARG A 148 -15.11 -13.93 7.36
C ARG A 148 -14.25 -14.86 8.20
N GLU A 149 -14.63 -16.13 8.29
CA GLU A 149 -13.88 -17.13 9.06
C GLU A 149 -12.52 -17.42 8.42
N ILE A 150 -12.47 -17.54 7.09
CA ILE A 150 -11.21 -17.69 6.35
C ILE A 150 -10.27 -16.51 6.65
N ALA A 151 -10.76 -15.28 6.57
CA ALA A 151 -9.95 -14.09 6.89
C ALA A 151 -9.45 -14.12 8.34
N ARG A 152 -10.33 -14.45 9.30
CA ARG A 152 -9.98 -14.53 10.73
C ARG A 152 -8.87 -15.54 10.97
N GLN A 153 -8.99 -16.74 10.41
CA GLN A 153 -7.99 -17.79 10.57
C GLN A 153 -6.66 -17.40 9.91
N ILE A 154 -6.68 -16.79 8.71
CA ILE A 154 -5.45 -16.32 8.06
C ILE A 154 -4.72 -15.30 8.96
N CYS A 155 -5.43 -14.34 9.55
CA CYS A 155 -4.82 -13.38 10.47
C CYS A 155 -4.26 -14.02 11.75
N ILE A 156 -4.82 -15.15 12.20
CA ILE A 156 -4.31 -15.90 13.36
C ILE A 156 -3.05 -16.68 12.99
N ASP A 157 -3.10 -17.42 11.89
CA ASP A 157 -2.02 -18.30 11.44
C ASP A 157 -0.83 -17.50 10.91
N PHE A 158 -1.09 -16.32 10.36
CA PHE A 158 -0.10 -15.42 9.78
C PHE A 158 -0.28 -13.99 10.32
N PRO A 159 0.21 -13.68 11.54
CA PRO A 159 0.01 -12.36 12.16
C PRO A 159 0.61 -11.18 11.38
N SER A 160 1.52 -11.44 10.44
CA SER A 160 2.13 -10.43 9.57
C SER A 160 1.24 -9.98 8.40
N VAL A 161 0.15 -10.71 8.09
CA VAL A 161 -0.77 -10.36 7.01
C VAL A 161 -2.10 -9.85 7.56
N SER A 162 -2.55 -8.71 7.05
CA SER A 162 -3.86 -8.16 7.37
C SER A 162 -4.81 -8.36 6.19
N ILE A 163 -5.86 -9.15 6.41
CA ILE A 163 -6.89 -9.45 5.42
C ILE A 163 -8.27 -9.41 6.07
N ASN A 164 -9.29 -8.96 5.33
CA ASN A 164 -10.67 -9.00 5.77
C ASN A 164 -11.55 -9.82 4.81
N ARG A 165 -12.83 -9.97 5.19
CA ARG A 165 -13.84 -10.69 4.38
C ARG A 165 -13.89 -10.21 2.93
N HIS A 166 -13.80 -8.91 2.68
CA HIS A 166 -13.93 -8.35 1.33
C HIS A 166 -12.73 -8.70 0.45
N ASP A 167 -11.53 -8.72 1.02
CA ASP A 167 -10.33 -9.14 0.31
C ASP A 167 -10.42 -10.62 -0.07
N VAL A 168 -10.87 -11.49 0.85
CA VAL A 168 -11.09 -12.92 0.57
C VAL A 168 -12.09 -13.10 -0.57
N LEU A 169 -13.21 -12.38 -0.55
CA LEU A 169 -14.20 -12.44 -1.63
C LEU A 169 -13.63 -11.95 -2.97
N ALA A 170 -12.80 -10.91 -2.96
CA ALA A 170 -12.14 -10.40 -4.14
C ALA A 170 -11.14 -11.42 -4.72
N ILE A 171 -10.33 -12.07 -3.86
CA ILE A 171 -9.42 -13.16 -4.25
C ILE A 171 -10.21 -14.34 -4.84
N GLN A 172 -11.25 -14.81 -4.15
CA GLN A 172 -12.11 -15.88 -4.64
C GLN A 172 -12.74 -15.55 -6.00
N LYS A 173 -13.17 -14.29 -6.19
CA LYS A 173 -13.68 -13.82 -7.48
C LYS A 173 -12.59 -13.91 -8.57
N ARG A 174 -11.38 -13.39 -8.31
CA ARG A 174 -10.27 -13.49 -9.26
C ARG A 174 -9.91 -14.94 -9.59
N LEU A 175 -9.87 -15.83 -8.59
CA LEU A 175 -9.61 -17.25 -8.80
C LEU A 175 -10.68 -17.92 -9.66
N ARG A 176 -11.97 -17.57 -9.47
CA ARG A 176 -13.05 -18.03 -10.36
C ARG A 176 -12.86 -17.48 -11.78
N GLU A 177 -12.64 -16.17 -11.92
CA GLU A 177 -12.46 -15.52 -13.22
C GLU A 177 -11.22 -16.02 -13.97
N GLY A 178 -10.11 -16.33 -13.28
CA GLY A 178 -8.94 -16.96 -13.88
C GLY A 178 -9.21 -18.38 -14.36
N ARG A 179 -9.99 -19.16 -13.61
CA ARG A 179 -10.42 -20.51 -14.03
C ARG A 179 -11.39 -20.46 -15.22
N TYR A 180 -12.34 -19.52 -15.24
CA TYR A 180 -13.30 -19.38 -16.34
C TYR A 180 -12.70 -18.65 -17.56
N GLY A 181 -11.80 -17.71 -17.37
CA GLY A 181 -11.08 -17.02 -18.44
C GLY A 181 -10.16 -17.95 -19.24
N ALA A 182 -9.60 -18.97 -18.58
CA ALA A 182 -8.90 -20.08 -19.25
C ALA A 182 -9.85 -21.01 -20.04
N LEU A 183 -11.13 -21.09 -19.66
CA LEU A 183 -12.15 -21.90 -20.32
C LEU A 183 -12.94 -21.14 -21.40
N THR A 184 -12.84 -19.80 -21.46
CA THR A 184 -13.50 -18.96 -22.48
C THR A 184 -12.58 -18.58 -23.63
N SER A 185 -11.48 -19.30 -23.88
CA SER A 185 -10.83 -19.28 -25.20
C SER A 185 -11.71 -20.04 -26.20
N THR A 186 -12.84 -19.44 -26.57
CA THR A 186 -13.59 -19.76 -27.78
C THR A 186 -12.78 -19.35 -29.00
N GLN A 187 -11.65 -20.03 -29.23
CA GLN A 187 -10.96 -20.17 -30.51
C GLN A 187 -10.69 -21.66 -30.79
N ALA A 188 -11.65 -22.52 -30.45
CA ALA A 188 -11.60 -23.96 -30.75
C ALA A 188 -12.89 -24.44 -31.46
N PHE A 189 -13.45 -23.60 -32.33
CA PHE A 189 -14.35 -24.03 -33.40
C PHE A 189 -13.99 -23.25 -34.66
N ILE A 190 -13.77 -23.99 -35.76
CA ILE A 190 -13.24 -23.60 -37.07
C ILE A 190 -11.72 -23.77 -37.21
N SER A 191 -11.31 -25.02 -37.42
CA SER A 191 -10.73 -25.47 -38.71
C SER A 191 -10.74 -26.99 -38.77
#